data_AF-A0A6P0MEB8-F1
#
_entry.id   AF-A0A6P0MEB8-F1
#
_cell.length_a   1.000
_cell.length_b   1.000
_cell.length_c   1.000
_cell.angle_alpha   90.00
_cell.angle_beta   90.00
_cell.angle_gamma   90.00
#
_symmetry.space_group_name_H-M   'P 1'
#
loop_
_entity.id
_entity.type
_entity.pdbx_description
1 polymer ?
#
loop_
_entity_poly.entity_id
_entity_poly.type
_entity_poly.pdbx_seq_one_letter_code
_entity_poly.pdbx_strand_id
1 'polypeptide(L)'
;MNQPDNKASNKNLKETAAKENLYSPIAKGNNVIGLFFLLSSILHALLLLIPLPRQVNPELEPEEPISTEENVQITQLPPPQPSPSPSPSPSPKPSIQLQPSIIEPQTTKLPRKLPTQNALQPSPKLTQVVPPKPQIPQPQPERSVEPKQIVSPEEPEPPEEPEPPEEPEPPEKPEPPEKPEPPEEPEPPEEPEPPEEPETPTNPFASDNFPVYPNAQSGCFGRDTCNEVSGVSSFRNLSRDLQKYLEEDGYTLELQEDLEDTGVEIFEVSKDGEKQYLSVLDSGELGNAIYVLAPKPITSLEELEQSE
;
A
#
# COMPACT_ATOMS: atom_id res chain seq x y z
N MET A 1 -29.96 -55.95 8.16
CA MET A 1 -31.39 -55.91 8.50
C MET A 1 -31.59 -54.80 9.53
N ASN A 2 -32.44 -53.79 9.42
CA ASN A 2 -33.51 -53.43 8.48
C ASN A 2 -33.67 -51.90 8.51
N GLN A 3 -33.89 -51.30 7.33
CA GLN A 3 -34.55 -50.01 7.15
C GLN A 3 -36.03 -50.09 7.54
N PRO A 4 -36.68 -48.93 7.68
CA PRO A 4 -37.99 -48.82 7.05
C PRO A 4 -38.09 -47.60 6.13
N ASP A 5 -38.57 -47.91 4.93
CA ASP A 5 -39.18 -47.05 3.92
C ASP A 5 -40.32 -46.18 4.47
N ASN A 6 -40.48 -44.98 3.92
CA ASN A 6 -41.81 -44.39 3.74
C ASN A 6 -41.88 -43.67 2.39
N LYS A 7 -42.50 -44.37 1.45
CA LYS A 7 -42.90 -43.94 0.12
C LYS A 7 -44.42 -43.96 0.07
N ALA A 8 -44.98 -42.98 -0.63
CA ALA A 8 -46.35 -42.83 -1.15
C ALA A 8 -47.10 -41.65 -0.49
N SER A 9 -47.93 -40.88 -1.17
CA SER A 9 -48.33 -40.71 -2.57
C SER A 9 -49.54 -39.77 -2.47
N ASN A 10 -49.63 -38.71 -3.26
CA ASN A 10 -50.91 -38.36 -3.87
C ASN A 10 -50.75 -37.39 -5.03
N LYS A 11 -51.02 -37.94 -6.22
CA LYS A 11 -51.40 -37.26 -7.45
C LYS A 11 -52.77 -36.60 -7.30
N ASN A 12 -52.97 -35.46 -7.95
CA ASN A 12 -54.11 -35.08 -8.82
C ASN A 12 -53.91 -33.58 -9.15
N LEU A 13 -53.44 -33.20 -10.33
CA LEU A 13 -54.16 -33.13 -11.61
C LEU A 13 -55.45 -32.30 -11.52
N LYS A 14 -55.38 -31.03 -11.96
CA LYS A 14 -56.47 -30.38 -12.70
C LYS A 14 -55.92 -29.29 -13.63
N GLU A 15 -56.00 -29.65 -14.89
CA GLU A 15 -55.93 -28.89 -16.12
C GLU A 15 -57.11 -27.90 -16.21
N THR A 16 -56.86 -26.65 -16.57
CA THR A 16 -57.85 -25.81 -17.28
C THR A 16 -57.17 -24.74 -18.12
N ALA A 17 -57.67 -24.63 -19.35
CA ALA A 17 -57.16 -23.89 -20.49
C ALA A 17 -57.34 -22.35 -20.44
N ALA A 18 -56.48 -21.71 -21.21
CA ALA A 18 -56.72 -20.61 -22.16
C ALA A 18 -57.67 -19.47 -21.77
N LYS A 19 -57.15 -18.24 -21.81
CA LYS A 19 -57.82 -17.12 -22.48
C LYS A 19 -56.82 -16.06 -22.92
N GLU A 20 -57.08 -15.62 -24.14
CA GLU A 20 -56.37 -14.64 -24.96
C GLU A 20 -56.26 -13.29 -24.25
N ASN A 21 -55.14 -12.60 -24.48
CA ASN A 21 -55.14 -11.14 -24.50
C ASN A 21 -54.13 -10.64 -25.55
N LEU A 22 -54.68 -10.43 -26.73
CA LEU A 22 -54.22 -9.48 -27.72
C LEU A 22 -54.18 -8.07 -27.10
N TYR A 23 -53.01 -7.46 -26.98
CA TYR A 23 -52.83 -6.02 -27.24
C TYR A 23 -51.35 -5.64 -27.26
N SER A 24 -50.82 -5.35 -28.45
CA SER A 24 -49.62 -4.53 -28.63
C SER A 24 -49.94 -3.08 -28.29
N PRO A 25 -48.92 -2.30 -27.91
CA PRO A 25 -48.76 -1.03 -28.59
C PRO A 25 -47.40 -0.90 -29.28
N ILE A 26 -47.50 -0.34 -30.47
CA ILE A 26 -46.46 0.09 -31.39
C ILE A 26 -45.48 1.04 -30.69
N ALA A 27 -44.22 0.64 -30.52
CA ALA A 27 -43.13 1.56 -30.22
C ALA A 27 -42.40 1.91 -31.52
N LYS A 28 -42.72 3.10 -32.05
CA LYS A 28 -41.90 3.80 -33.04
C LYS A 28 -40.55 4.13 -32.39
N GLY A 29 -39.48 3.46 -32.82
CA GLY A 29 -38.14 3.69 -32.28
C GLY A 29 -37.06 3.30 -33.28
N ASN A 30 -36.61 4.29 -34.06
CA ASN A 30 -35.28 4.44 -34.64
C ASN A 30 -34.71 3.30 -35.50
N ASN A 31 -34.93 3.40 -36.82
CA ASN A 31 -34.20 2.70 -37.90
C ASN A 31 -32.72 3.12 -38.02
N VAL A 32 -32.00 3.27 -36.90
CA VAL A 32 -30.57 3.61 -36.91
C VAL A 32 -29.72 2.33 -36.86
N ILE A 33 -30.20 1.28 -36.18
CA ILE A 33 -29.45 0.03 -36.00
C ILE A 33 -29.26 -0.72 -37.34
N GLY A 34 -30.23 -0.68 -38.24
CA GLY A 34 -30.12 -1.33 -39.56
C GLY A 34 -29.05 -0.72 -40.48
N LEU A 35 -28.75 0.57 -40.33
CA LEU A 35 -27.75 1.24 -41.17
C LEU A 35 -26.31 0.83 -40.78
N PHE A 36 -26.05 0.59 -39.49
CA PHE A 36 -24.75 0.13 -39.02
C PHE A 36 -24.39 -1.28 -39.52
N PHE A 37 -25.37 -2.18 -39.60
CA PHE A 37 -25.15 -3.52 -40.17
C PHE A 37 -24.81 -3.47 -41.66
N LEU A 38 -25.47 -2.60 -42.44
CA LEU A 38 -25.17 -2.43 -43.86
C LEU A 38 -23.80 -1.79 -44.10
N LEU A 39 -23.41 -0.78 -43.32
CA LEU A 39 -22.09 -0.16 -43.44
C LEU A 39 -20.96 -1.12 -43.02
N SER A 40 -21.18 -1.94 -42.00
CA SER A 40 -20.21 -2.94 -41.54
C SER A 40 -19.95 -4.03 -42.60
N SER A 41 -21.00 -4.56 -43.24
CA SER A 41 -20.84 -5.56 -44.30
C SER A 41 -20.14 -5.00 -45.55
N ILE A 42 -20.38 -3.75 -45.92
CA ILE A 42 -19.69 -3.12 -47.06
C ILE A 42 -18.20 -2.92 -46.74
N LEU A 43 -17.85 -2.54 -45.51
CA LEU A 43 -16.45 -2.36 -45.10
C LEU A 43 -15.67 -3.68 -45.13
N HIS A 44 -16.27 -4.78 -44.66
CA HIS A 44 -15.64 -6.10 -44.71
C HIS A 44 -15.46 -6.61 -46.15
N ALA A 45 -16.44 -6.36 -47.03
CA ALA A 45 -16.31 -6.71 -48.45
C ALA A 45 -15.19 -5.91 -49.15
N LEU A 46 -14.99 -4.64 -48.77
CA LEU A 46 -13.91 -3.81 -49.31
C LEU A 46 -12.52 -4.26 -48.84
N LEU A 47 -12.40 -4.76 -47.60
CA LEU A 47 -11.16 -5.27 -47.03
C LEU A 47 -10.67 -6.55 -47.74
N LEU A 48 -11.59 -7.39 -48.21
CA LEU A 48 -11.27 -8.59 -49.00
C LEU A 48 -10.85 -8.28 -50.45
N LEU A 49 -11.07 -7.05 -50.93
CA LEU A 49 -10.63 -6.59 -52.25
C LEU A 49 -9.22 -6.01 -52.23
N ILE A 50 -8.59 -5.86 -51.06
CA ILE A 50 -7.20 -5.41 -50.97
C ILE A 50 -6.31 -6.61 -51.36
N PRO A 51 -5.54 -6.51 -52.46
CA PRO A 51 -4.64 -7.59 -52.86
C PRO A 51 -3.58 -7.77 -51.77
N LEU A 52 -3.56 -8.96 -51.16
CA LEU A 52 -2.53 -9.32 -50.19
C LEU A 52 -1.15 -9.15 -50.84
N PRO A 53 -0.20 -8.47 -50.18
CA PRO A 53 1.15 -8.35 -50.69
C PRO A 53 1.72 -9.75 -50.90
N ARG A 54 2.11 -10.06 -52.14
CA ARG A 54 2.81 -11.31 -52.45
C ARG A 54 4.05 -11.37 -51.56
N GLN A 55 4.06 -12.33 -50.64
CA GLN A 55 5.24 -12.73 -49.90
C GLN A 55 6.31 -13.07 -50.95
N VAL A 56 7.31 -12.19 -51.08
CA VAL A 56 8.50 -12.45 -51.87
C VAL A 56 9.27 -13.48 -51.06
N ASN A 57 9.14 -14.74 -51.44
CA ASN A 57 9.93 -15.83 -50.90
C ASN A 57 11.40 -15.53 -51.26
N PRO A 58 12.30 -15.28 -50.29
CA PRO A 58 13.71 -15.16 -50.59
C PRO A 58 14.19 -16.52 -51.09
N GLU A 59 14.37 -16.60 -52.40
CA GLU A 59 15.08 -17.65 -53.11
C GLU A 59 16.42 -17.90 -52.41
N LEU A 60 16.58 -19.11 -51.85
CA LEU A 60 17.86 -19.57 -51.34
C LEU A 60 18.88 -19.57 -52.49
N GLU A 61 19.85 -18.66 -52.43
CA GLU A 61 21.09 -18.80 -53.18
C GLU A 61 21.83 -20.06 -52.69
N PRO A 62 22.32 -20.93 -53.60
CA PRO A 62 23.14 -22.06 -53.23
C PRO A 62 24.56 -21.58 -52.93
N GLU A 63 24.98 -21.65 -51.67
CA GLU A 63 26.37 -21.38 -51.28
C GLU A 63 27.33 -22.42 -51.88
N GLU A 64 28.40 -21.92 -52.50
CA GLU A 64 29.50 -22.71 -53.05
C GLU A 64 30.32 -23.40 -51.93
N PRO A 65 30.88 -24.60 -52.17
CA PRO A 65 31.68 -25.30 -51.17
C PRO A 65 33.09 -24.70 -51.08
N ILE A 66 33.35 -23.97 -50.00
CA ILE A 66 34.70 -23.53 -49.65
C ILE A 66 35.45 -24.71 -49.02
N SER A 67 36.40 -25.24 -49.79
CA SER A 67 37.41 -26.20 -49.35
C SER A 67 38.42 -25.51 -48.43
N THR A 68 38.41 -25.84 -47.15
CA THR A 68 39.57 -25.69 -46.25
C THR A 68 39.70 -26.92 -45.35
N GLU A 69 40.63 -27.80 -45.71
CA GLU A 69 41.22 -28.76 -44.77
C GLU A 69 41.91 -27.99 -43.64
N GLU A 70 41.29 -27.93 -42.46
CA GLU A 70 42.02 -27.70 -41.21
C GLU A 70 42.03 -29.01 -40.43
N ASN A 71 43.23 -29.59 -40.35
CA ASN A 71 43.54 -30.81 -39.64
C ASN A 71 43.40 -30.59 -38.13
N VAL A 72 42.18 -30.73 -37.61
CA VAL A 72 41.92 -30.77 -36.16
C VAL A 72 42.29 -32.16 -35.65
N GLN A 73 43.38 -32.23 -34.89
CA GLN A 73 43.73 -33.42 -34.12
C GLN A 73 42.63 -33.73 -33.11
N ILE A 74 41.90 -34.82 -33.35
CA ILE A 74 40.95 -35.41 -32.41
C ILE A 74 41.76 -35.89 -31.19
N THR A 75 41.76 -35.07 -30.14
CA THR A 75 42.19 -35.51 -28.81
C THR A 75 41.09 -36.43 -28.29
N GLN A 76 41.37 -37.73 -28.23
CA GLN A 76 40.47 -38.71 -27.65
C GLN A 76 40.17 -38.32 -26.19
N LEU A 77 38.88 -38.11 -25.89
CA LEU A 77 38.42 -37.96 -24.51
C LEU A 77 38.74 -39.24 -23.71
N PRO A 78 39.27 -39.13 -22.49
CA PRO A 78 39.50 -40.28 -21.63
C PRO A 78 38.18 -40.99 -21.30
N PRO A 79 38.19 -42.32 -21.11
CA PRO A 79 36.99 -43.08 -20.78
C PRO A 79 36.39 -42.59 -19.46
N PRO A 80 35.04 -42.63 -19.31
CA PRO A 80 34.36 -42.17 -18.11
C PRO A 80 34.84 -42.96 -16.89
N GLN A 81 35.24 -42.24 -15.84
CA GLN A 81 35.58 -42.85 -14.56
C GLN A 81 34.35 -43.53 -13.95
N PRO A 82 34.51 -44.69 -13.30
CA PRO A 82 33.41 -45.36 -12.61
C PRO A 82 32.85 -44.46 -11.50
N SER A 83 31.53 -44.29 -11.50
CA SER A 83 30.79 -43.50 -10.51
C SER A 83 31.13 -43.94 -9.08
N PRO A 84 31.34 -42.99 -8.14
CA PRO A 84 31.56 -43.34 -6.74
C PRO A 84 30.32 -44.04 -6.17
N SER A 85 30.56 -45.15 -5.46
CA SER A 85 29.53 -45.91 -4.74
C SER A 85 28.71 -45.01 -3.81
N PRO A 86 27.41 -45.29 -3.61
CA PRO A 86 26.56 -44.52 -2.71
C PRO A 86 27.09 -44.62 -1.28
N SER A 87 27.35 -43.45 -0.70
CA SER A 87 27.72 -43.28 0.71
C SER A 87 26.55 -43.73 1.61
N PRO A 88 26.79 -44.41 2.75
CA PRO A 88 25.74 -44.94 3.60
C PRO A 88 24.85 -43.84 4.18
N SER A 89 23.55 -44.05 4.04
CA SER A 89 22.44 -43.26 4.61
C SER A 89 22.64 -43.05 6.12
N PRO A 90 22.58 -41.81 6.64
CA PRO A 90 22.60 -41.58 8.07
C PRO A 90 21.29 -42.07 8.71
N SER A 91 21.43 -42.93 9.72
CA SER A 91 20.33 -43.46 10.52
C SER A 91 19.51 -42.34 11.19
N PRO A 92 18.19 -42.56 11.41
CA PRO A 92 17.27 -41.54 11.91
C PRO A 92 17.57 -41.18 13.37
N LYS A 93 17.61 -39.87 13.66
CA LYS A 93 17.73 -39.31 15.00
C LYS A 93 16.38 -39.41 15.73
N PRO A 94 16.35 -39.74 17.04
CA PRO A 94 15.12 -40.09 17.75
C PRO A 94 14.15 -38.91 17.91
N SER A 95 12.85 -39.24 17.83
CA SER A 95 11.70 -38.37 18.05
C SER A 95 11.79 -37.55 19.33
N ILE A 96 11.62 -36.24 19.21
CA ILE A 96 11.16 -35.39 20.31
C ILE A 96 9.65 -35.23 20.14
N GLN A 97 8.88 -35.92 20.98
CA GLN A 97 7.48 -35.57 21.23
C GLN A 97 7.47 -34.29 22.05
N LEU A 98 7.05 -33.18 21.44
CA LEU A 98 6.61 -31.99 22.17
C LEU A 98 5.08 -32.04 22.24
N GLN A 99 4.60 -32.00 23.48
CA GLN A 99 3.21 -32.10 23.88
C GLN A 99 2.40 -30.87 23.40
N PRO A 100 1.09 -31.00 23.17
CA PRO A 100 0.23 -29.86 22.86
C PRO A 100 -0.06 -29.06 24.12
N SER A 101 0.59 -27.90 24.27
CA SER A 101 0.14 -26.89 25.23
C SER A 101 -1.09 -26.18 24.69
N ILE A 102 -2.21 -26.48 25.32
CA ILE A 102 -3.47 -25.74 25.26
C ILE A 102 -3.17 -24.34 25.80
N ILE A 103 -3.28 -23.31 24.95
CA ILE A 103 -3.33 -21.91 25.39
C ILE A 103 -4.70 -21.37 24.96
N GLU A 104 -5.49 -21.04 25.97
CA GLU A 104 -6.79 -20.38 25.87
C GLU A 104 -6.66 -18.99 25.18
N PRO A 105 -7.67 -18.55 24.40
CA PRO A 105 -7.71 -17.18 23.90
C PRO A 105 -8.09 -16.21 25.03
N GLN A 106 -7.11 -15.47 25.54
CA GLN A 106 -7.34 -14.29 26.38
C GLN A 106 -8.00 -13.20 25.54
N THR A 107 -9.23 -12.88 25.90
CA THR A 107 -10.03 -11.77 25.36
C THR A 107 -9.58 -10.46 26.02
N THR A 108 -8.63 -9.77 25.39
CA THR A 108 -8.24 -8.43 25.86
C THR A 108 -9.20 -7.38 25.29
N LYS A 109 -10.15 -6.98 26.14
CA LYS A 109 -11.01 -5.80 25.95
C LYS A 109 -10.13 -4.54 25.92
N LEU A 110 -10.12 -3.86 24.78
CA LEU A 110 -9.47 -2.55 24.62
C LEU A 110 -10.41 -1.44 25.15
N PRO A 111 -9.97 -0.55 26.06
CA PRO A 111 -10.77 0.62 26.45
C PRO A 111 -10.67 1.73 25.40
N ARG A 112 -11.77 1.98 24.71
CA ARG A 112 -11.97 3.13 23.81
C ARG A 112 -12.03 4.42 24.64
N LYS A 113 -10.91 5.14 24.78
CA LYS A 113 -10.89 6.54 25.22
C LYS A 113 -10.92 7.45 23.99
N LEU A 114 -12.01 8.19 23.88
CA LEU A 114 -12.21 9.27 22.93
C LEU A 114 -11.58 10.55 23.49
N PRO A 115 -10.85 11.33 22.69
CA PRO A 115 -10.95 12.77 22.79
C PRO A 115 -11.43 13.39 21.47
N THR A 116 -12.61 13.97 21.60
CA THR A 116 -13.20 15.12 20.92
C THR A 116 -12.25 16.00 20.10
N GLN A 117 -12.61 16.12 18.82
CA GLN A 117 -12.69 17.30 17.95
C GLN A 117 -11.61 18.40 18.12
N ASN A 118 -10.83 18.60 17.07
CA ASN A 118 -10.35 19.93 16.69
C ASN A 118 -10.75 20.22 15.25
N ALA A 119 -11.87 20.92 15.12
CA ALA A 119 -12.28 21.59 13.91
C ALA A 119 -11.46 22.87 13.76
N LEU A 120 -10.85 23.04 12.58
CA LEU A 120 -10.30 24.31 12.11
C LEU A 120 -11.37 25.42 12.21
N GLN A 121 -11.07 26.49 12.94
CA GLN A 121 -11.71 27.79 12.76
C GLN A 121 -10.65 28.89 12.59
N PRO A 122 -10.85 29.82 11.64
CA PRO A 122 -9.93 30.92 11.36
C PRO A 122 -10.09 32.11 12.34
N SER A 123 -8.97 32.81 12.49
CA SER A 123 -8.66 33.91 13.40
C SER A 123 -9.60 35.13 13.37
N PRO A 124 -9.81 35.81 14.52
CA PRO A 124 -10.27 37.20 14.54
C PRO A 124 -9.10 38.20 14.45
N LYS A 125 -9.29 39.25 13.65
CA LYS A 125 -8.42 40.43 13.52
C LYS A 125 -8.28 41.16 14.86
N LEU A 126 -7.04 41.38 15.32
CA LEU A 126 -6.72 42.37 16.34
C LEU A 126 -6.69 43.78 15.72
N THR A 127 -7.57 44.64 16.22
CA THR A 127 -7.56 46.09 15.99
C THR A 127 -6.50 46.72 16.89
N GLN A 128 -5.53 47.41 16.30
CA GLN A 128 -4.55 48.23 17.01
C GLN A 128 -5.25 49.39 17.74
N VAL A 129 -5.05 49.47 19.05
CA VAL A 129 -5.36 50.66 19.86
C VAL A 129 -4.06 51.43 20.05
N VAL A 130 -3.99 52.61 19.45
CA VAL A 130 -2.92 53.60 19.62
C VAL A 130 -3.13 54.33 20.96
N PRO A 131 -2.11 54.45 21.85
CA PRO A 131 -2.23 55.25 23.06
C PRO A 131 -2.12 56.76 22.76
N PRO A 132 -2.97 57.62 23.34
CA PRO A 132 -2.84 59.07 23.20
C PRO A 132 -1.73 59.63 24.10
N LYS A 133 -0.91 60.49 23.48
CA LYS A 133 0.16 61.31 24.06
C LYS A 133 -0.38 62.32 25.09
N PRO A 134 0.23 62.49 26.28
CA PRO A 134 -0.19 63.49 27.26
C PRO A 134 0.02 64.92 26.74
N GLN A 135 -1.03 65.74 26.77
CA GLN A 135 -0.95 67.18 26.52
C GLN A 135 -0.70 67.91 27.84
N ILE A 136 0.42 68.63 27.89
CA ILE A 136 0.82 69.54 28.95
C ILE A 136 0.02 70.85 28.77
N PRO A 137 -0.68 71.38 29.79
CA PRO A 137 -1.38 72.66 29.70
C PRO A 137 -0.39 73.84 29.67
N GLN A 138 -0.56 74.75 28.71
CA GLN A 138 0.12 76.05 28.71
C GLN A 138 -0.70 77.10 29.51
N PRO A 139 -0.02 78.03 30.21
CA PRO A 139 -0.63 78.97 31.15
C PRO A 139 -1.22 80.23 30.49
N GLN A 140 -2.26 80.79 31.12
CA GLN A 140 -2.85 82.10 30.79
C GLN A 140 -2.15 83.25 31.55
N PRO A 141 -2.23 84.50 31.04
CA PRO A 141 -1.37 85.59 31.46
C PRO A 141 -2.08 86.60 32.37
N GLU A 142 -1.52 86.93 33.53
CA GLU A 142 -1.94 88.11 34.29
C GLU A 142 -0.78 88.88 34.94
N ARG A 143 -0.57 90.09 34.39
CA ARG A 143 -0.53 91.40 35.05
C ARG A 143 0.44 91.64 36.23
N SER A 144 1.45 92.43 35.90
CA SER A 144 2.22 93.39 36.71
C SER A 144 1.41 94.15 37.78
N VAL A 145 1.91 94.19 39.03
CA VAL A 145 2.16 95.42 39.84
C VAL A 145 3.24 95.14 40.93
N GLU A 146 4.07 96.14 41.18
CA GLU A 146 5.21 96.27 42.12
C GLU A 146 4.83 96.45 43.62
N PRO A 147 5.78 96.60 44.59
CA PRO A 147 5.74 95.96 45.91
C PRO A 147 5.58 96.95 47.07
N LYS A 148 5.40 96.45 48.30
CA LYS A 148 5.79 97.08 49.59
C LYS A 148 5.35 96.16 50.74
N GLN A 149 6.32 95.64 51.49
CA GLN A 149 6.71 96.08 52.83
C GLN A 149 5.67 95.79 53.92
N ILE A 150 6.09 94.92 54.87
CA ILE A 150 5.90 95.02 56.34
C ILE A 150 4.42 94.85 56.76
N VAL A 151 4.04 93.90 57.60
CA VAL A 151 4.20 93.95 59.08
C VAL A 151 4.09 92.54 59.69
N SER A 152 4.81 92.39 60.81
CA SER A 152 4.84 91.26 61.76
C SER A 152 3.46 90.68 62.11
N PRO A 153 3.31 89.35 62.19
CA PRO A 153 2.38 88.72 63.12
C PRO A 153 3.05 88.50 64.49
N GLU A 154 2.23 88.64 65.53
CA GLU A 154 2.58 88.52 66.94
C GLU A 154 3.16 87.14 67.32
N GLU A 155 3.99 87.18 68.35
CA GLU A 155 4.73 86.09 68.98
C GLU A 155 3.77 85.10 69.65
N PRO A 156 3.69 83.83 69.22
CA PRO A 156 3.02 82.80 70.00
C PRO A 156 3.89 82.42 71.21
N GLU A 157 3.24 82.21 72.36
CA GLU A 157 3.88 81.78 73.61
C GLU A 157 4.79 80.55 73.41
N PRO A 158 5.93 80.46 74.12
CA PRO A 158 6.84 79.34 73.96
C PRO A 158 6.14 78.04 74.37
N PRO A 159 6.15 77.00 73.53
CA PRO A 159 5.62 75.69 73.90
C PRO A 159 6.42 75.14 75.08
N GLU A 160 5.75 74.46 76.01
CA GLU A 160 6.41 73.72 77.09
C GLU A 160 7.45 72.76 76.51
N GLU A 161 8.64 72.70 77.12
CA GLU A 161 9.71 71.81 76.70
C GLU A 161 9.20 70.36 76.77
N PRO A 162 9.19 69.63 75.64
CA PRO A 162 8.81 68.22 75.68
C PRO A 162 9.83 67.45 76.53
N GLU A 163 9.34 66.51 77.34
CA GLU A 163 10.22 65.59 78.06
C GLU A 163 11.18 64.90 77.06
N PRO A 164 12.46 64.72 77.43
CA PRO A 164 13.40 64.06 76.54
C PRO A 164 12.88 62.66 76.21
N PRO A 165 12.83 62.26 74.93
CA PRO A 165 12.38 60.93 74.56
C PRO A 165 13.28 59.89 75.24
N GLU A 166 12.68 58.83 75.79
CA GLU A 166 13.43 57.69 76.29
C GLU A 166 14.34 57.15 75.17
N GLU A 167 15.60 56.85 75.50
CA GLU A 167 16.52 56.27 74.54
C GLU A 167 15.94 54.94 74.02
N PRO A 168 15.81 54.77 72.70
CA PRO A 168 15.32 53.52 72.15
C PRO A 168 16.30 52.40 72.51
N GLU A 169 15.76 51.27 72.96
CA GLU A 169 16.58 50.08 73.21
C GLU A 169 17.36 49.72 71.94
N PRO A 170 18.65 49.33 72.08
CA PRO A 170 19.46 48.98 70.93
C PRO A 170 18.82 47.78 70.22
N PRO A 171 18.68 47.83 68.88
CA PRO A 171 18.06 46.74 68.14
C PRO A 171 18.86 45.45 68.36
N GLU A 172 18.13 44.34 68.57
CA GLU A 172 18.75 43.03 68.64
C GLU A 172 19.51 42.75 67.34
N LYS A 173 20.71 42.17 67.47
CA LYS A 173 21.51 41.82 66.30
C LYS A 173 20.78 40.73 65.51
N PRO A 174 20.59 40.88 64.20
CA PRO A 174 20.00 39.84 63.38
C PRO A 174 20.87 38.58 63.43
N GLU A 175 20.22 37.43 63.51
CA GLU A 175 20.90 36.14 63.42
C GLU A 175 21.60 36.01 62.06
N PRO A 176 22.79 35.36 62.01
CA PRO A 176 23.48 35.13 60.76
C PRO A 176 22.62 34.24 59.85
N PRO A 177 22.54 34.53 58.54
CA PRO A 177 21.79 33.71 57.62
C PRO A 177 22.36 32.29 57.57
N GLU A 178 21.47 31.30 57.49
CA GLU A 178 21.88 29.91 57.27
C GLU A 178 22.63 29.77 55.94
N LYS A 179 23.64 28.89 55.93
CA LYS A 179 24.39 28.61 54.71
C LYS A 179 23.48 27.85 53.73
N PRO A 180 23.44 28.24 52.45
CA PRO A 180 22.74 27.48 51.44
C PRO A 180 23.36 26.10 51.30
N GLU A 181 22.52 25.08 51.11
CA GLU A 181 22.95 23.73 50.80
C GLU A 181 23.66 23.68 49.44
N PRO A 182 24.66 22.80 49.28
CA PRO A 182 25.32 22.62 48.00
C PRO A 182 24.32 22.09 46.96
N PRO A 183 24.40 22.54 45.69
CA PRO A 183 23.57 22.01 44.62
C PRO A 183 23.87 20.53 44.39
N GLU A 184 22.85 19.75 44.08
CA GLU A 184 23.01 18.36 43.66
C GLU A 184 23.77 18.27 42.34
N GLU A 185 24.61 17.24 42.19
CA GLU A 185 25.30 16.97 40.94
C GLU A 185 24.30 16.54 39.85
N PRO A 186 24.44 17.06 38.61
CA PRO A 186 23.59 16.62 37.51
C PRO A 186 23.88 15.16 37.17
N GLU A 187 22.81 14.41 36.91
CA GLU A 187 22.94 13.05 36.41
C GLU A 187 23.66 13.03 35.04
N PRO A 188 24.49 12.01 34.78
CA PRO A 188 25.14 11.88 33.49
C PRO A 188 24.09 11.68 32.39
N PRO A 189 24.30 12.26 31.20
CA PRO A 189 23.39 12.05 30.07
C PRO A 189 23.33 10.58 29.70
N GLU A 190 22.13 10.09 29.37
CA GLU A 190 21.95 8.74 28.81
C GLU A 190 22.74 8.61 27.50
N GLU A 191 23.35 7.45 27.28
CA GLU A 191 24.00 7.14 26.01
C GLU A 191 22.95 7.11 24.89
N PRO A 192 23.24 7.72 23.73
CA PRO A 192 22.35 7.63 22.58
C PRO A 192 22.22 6.18 22.14
N GLU A 193 21.00 5.75 21.84
CA GLU A 193 20.76 4.45 21.23
C GLU A 193 21.52 4.34 19.89
N PRO A 194 22.06 3.16 19.56
CA PRO A 194 22.70 2.95 18.26
C PRO A 194 21.69 3.20 17.14
N PRO A 195 22.12 3.79 16.01
CA PRO A 195 21.24 3.98 14.87
C PRO A 195 20.73 2.62 14.38
N GLU A 196 19.45 2.54 14.05
CA GLU A 196 18.86 1.37 13.40
C GLU A 196 19.58 1.09 12.08
N GLU A 197 19.86 -0.18 11.80
CA GLU A 197 20.44 -0.58 10.52
C GLU A 197 19.46 -0.25 9.38
N PRO A 198 19.95 0.22 8.23
CA PRO A 198 19.09 0.49 7.09
C PRO A 198 18.44 -0.82 6.61
N GLU A 199 17.11 -0.83 6.50
CA GLU A 199 16.38 -1.97 5.93
C GLU A 199 16.90 -2.25 4.51
N THR A 200 17.27 -3.50 4.24
CA THR A 200 17.66 -3.93 2.90
C THR A 200 16.45 -3.85 1.97
N PRO A 201 16.58 -3.30 0.75
CA PRO A 201 15.47 -3.25 -0.20
C PRO A 201 14.99 -4.66 -0.48
N THR A 202 13.72 -4.93 -0.16
CA THR A 202 13.09 -6.23 -0.36
C THR A 202 12.57 -6.29 -1.80
N ASN A 203 12.99 -7.28 -2.58
CA ASN A 203 12.47 -7.48 -3.93
C ASN A 203 11.00 -7.93 -3.86
N PRO A 204 10.03 -7.15 -4.39
CA PRO A 204 8.61 -7.48 -4.32
C PRO A 204 8.21 -8.71 -5.15
N PHE A 205 9.03 -9.10 -6.12
CA PHE A 205 8.79 -10.24 -7.01
C PHE A 205 9.53 -11.51 -6.60
N ALA A 206 10.26 -11.51 -5.49
CA ALA A 206 10.80 -12.75 -4.93
C ALA A 206 9.64 -13.69 -4.54
N SER A 207 9.83 -15.00 -4.71
CA SER A 207 8.78 -16.01 -4.44
C SER A 207 8.18 -15.89 -3.03
N ASP A 208 9.01 -15.57 -2.02
CA ASP A 208 8.56 -15.39 -0.64
C ASP A 208 7.79 -14.07 -0.36
N ASN A 209 7.88 -13.10 -1.27
CA ASN A 209 7.28 -11.76 -1.10
C ASN A 209 6.08 -11.49 -2.01
N PHE A 210 6.00 -12.19 -3.16
CA PHE A 210 4.93 -11.94 -4.11
C PHE A 210 3.58 -12.49 -3.60
N PRO A 211 2.47 -11.73 -3.67
CA PRO A 211 1.18 -12.18 -3.19
C PRO A 211 0.68 -13.47 -3.88
N VAL A 212 0.32 -14.46 -3.06
CA VAL A 212 -0.27 -15.71 -3.54
C VAL A 212 -1.79 -15.58 -3.57
N TYR A 213 -2.40 -15.81 -4.74
CA TYR A 213 -3.84 -15.71 -4.92
C TYR A 213 -4.60 -16.71 -4.03
N PRO A 214 -5.80 -16.37 -3.50
CA PRO A 214 -6.55 -17.28 -2.65
C PRO A 214 -6.85 -18.64 -3.30
N ASN A 215 -6.57 -19.72 -2.56
CA ASN A 215 -6.68 -21.12 -3.01
C ASN A 215 -5.70 -21.52 -4.13
N ALA A 216 -4.69 -20.70 -4.41
CA ALA A 216 -3.59 -21.11 -5.27
C ALA A 216 -2.70 -22.13 -4.56
N GLN A 217 -2.22 -23.12 -5.30
CA GLN A 217 -1.18 -24.06 -4.88
C GLN A 217 0.13 -23.64 -5.53
N SER A 218 1.14 -23.37 -4.70
CA SER A 218 2.47 -23.02 -5.18
C SER A 218 3.22 -24.24 -5.68
N GLY A 219 3.96 -24.06 -6.78
CA GLY A 219 4.75 -25.10 -7.41
C GLY A 219 4.01 -25.78 -8.56
N CYS A 220 4.24 -25.31 -9.78
CA CYS A 220 3.93 -26.04 -11.01
C CYS A 220 5.17 -26.13 -11.89
N PHE A 221 5.33 -27.28 -12.56
CA PHE A 221 6.45 -27.54 -13.49
C PHE A 221 7.84 -27.28 -12.89
N GLY A 222 8.01 -27.53 -11.58
CA GLY A 222 9.29 -27.32 -10.89
C GLY A 222 9.64 -25.87 -10.56
N ARG A 223 8.72 -24.91 -10.79
CA ARG A 223 8.93 -23.47 -10.53
C ARG A 223 8.20 -22.99 -9.29
N ASP A 224 8.89 -22.23 -8.45
CA ASP A 224 8.38 -21.62 -7.21
C ASP A 224 7.50 -20.38 -7.44
N THR A 225 7.73 -19.67 -8.54
CA THR A 225 6.87 -18.54 -8.97
C THR A 225 5.64 -18.97 -9.77
N CYS A 226 5.49 -20.27 -10.01
CA CYS A 226 4.35 -20.85 -10.71
C CYS A 226 3.30 -21.30 -9.70
N ASN A 227 2.04 -20.91 -9.92
CA ASN A 227 0.94 -21.22 -9.03
C ASN A 227 -0.27 -21.71 -9.82
N GLU A 228 -0.89 -22.79 -9.35
CA GLU A 228 -2.12 -23.35 -9.91
C GLU A 228 -3.34 -22.98 -9.07
N VAL A 229 -4.42 -22.55 -9.71
CA VAL A 229 -5.68 -22.19 -9.05
C VAL A 229 -6.79 -23.10 -9.55
N SER A 230 -7.35 -23.89 -8.65
CA SER A 230 -8.48 -24.77 -8.94
C SER A 230 -9.83 -24.11 -8.62
N GLY A 231 -10.89 -24.56 -9.29
CA GLY A 231 -12.25 -24.10 -9.07
C GLY A 231 -12.58 -22.76 -9.73
N VAL A 232 -11.76 -22.31 -10.68
CA VAL A 232 -12.01 -21.12 -11.49
C VAL A 232 -12.87 -21.47 -12.70
N SER A 233 -13.74 -20.57 -13.15
CA SER A 233 -14.62 -20.85 -14.30
C SER A 233 -13.91 -20.73 -15.64
N SER A 234 -12.86 -19.92 -15.71
CA SER A 234 -11.95 -19.78 -16.85
C SER A 234 -10.68 -19.07 -16.42
N PHE A 235 -9.59 -19.24 -17.16
CA PHE A 235 -8.34 -18.50 -16.93
C PHE A 235 -8.54 -16.98 -17.03
N ARG A 236 -9.44 -16.50 -17.90
CA ARG A 236 -9.79 -15.07 -18.03
C ARG A 236 -10.45 -14.50 -16.78
N ASN A 237 -11.28 -15.30 -16.11
CA ASN A 237 -11.88 -14.88 -14.85
C ASN A 237 -10.83 -14.81 -13.75
N LEU A 238 -9.92 -15.79 -13.68
CA LEU A 238 -8.76 -15.71 -12.79
C LEU A 238 -7.93 -14.46 -13.09
N SER A 239 -7.63 -14.19 -14.36
CA SER A 239 -6.82 -13.05 -14.78
C SER A 239 -7.39 -11.70 -14.30
N ARG A 240 -8.69 -11.45 -14.53
CA ARG A 240 -9.37 -10.25 -14.03
C ARG A 240 -9.37 -10.15 -12.51
N ASP A 241 -9.56 -11.26 -11.82
CA ASP A 241 -9.56 -11.28 -10.35
C ASP A 241 -8.15 -11.08 -9.78
N LEU A 242 -7.13 -11.64 -10.44
CA LEU A 242 -5.72 -11.51 -10.12
C LEU A 242 -5.21 -10.07 -10.34
N GLN A 243 -5.61 -9.44 -11.45
CA GLN A 243 -5.34 -8.03 -11.70
C GLN A 243 -5.84 -7.18 -10.53
N LYS A 244 -7.11 -7.34 -10.16
CA LYS A 244 -7.71 -6.60 -9.05
C LYS A 244 -6.99 -6.88 -7.72
N TYR A 245 -6.69 -8.15 -7.45
CA TYR A 245 -6.00 -8.58 -6.24
C TYR A 245 -4.61 -7.94 -6.09
N LEU A 246 -3.83 -7.90 -7.18
CA LEU A 246 -2.50 -7.31 -7.19
C LEU A 246 -2.54 -5.77 -7.16
N GLU A 247 -3.52 -5.15 -7.83
CA GLU A 247 -3.75 -3.70 -7.73
C GLU A 247 -4.09 -3.26 -6.29
N GLU A 248 -4.86 -4.07 -5.55
CA GLU A 248 -5.15 -3.83 -4.13
C GLU A 248 -3.88 -3.92 -3.25
N ASP A 249 -2.87 -4.69 -3.65
CA ASP A 249 -1.56 -4.79 -2.98
C ASP A 249 -0.53 -3.76 -3.52
N GLY A 250 -0.97 -2.83 -4.36
CA GLY A 250 -0.16 -1.72 -4.87
C GLY A 250 0.71 -2.05 -6.09
N TYR A 251 0.49 -3.18 -6.76
CA TYR A 251 1.09 -3.45 -8.05
C TYR A 251 0.36 -2.69 -9.17
N THR A 252 1.09 -2.34 -10.23
CA THR A 252 0.50 -1.82 -11.47
C THR A 252 0.64 -2.87 -12.56
N LEU A 253 -0.44 -3.18 -13.27
CA LEU A 253 -0.49 -4.18 -14.34
C LEU A 253 -0.86 -3.54 -15.67
N GLU A 254 -0.06 -3.81 -16.70
CA GLU A 254 -0.33 -3.41 -18.07
C GLU A 254 -0.44 -4.65 -18.96
N LEU A 255 -1.60 -4.85 -19.60
CA LEU A 255 -1.80 -5.96 -20.54
C LEU A 255 -0.95 -5.70 -21.80
N GLN A 256 -0.04 -6.62 -22.13
CA GLN A 256 0.90 -6.46 -23.26
C GLN A 256 0.20 -6.65 -24.61
N GLU A 257 -0.43 -7.81 -24.83
CA GLU A 257 -1.26 -8.10 -26.01
C GLU A 257 -2.33 -9.12 -25.61
N ASP A 258 -3.58 -8.90 -26.03
CA ASP A 258 -4.65 -9.89 -25.82
C ASP A 258 -4.52 -10.99 -26.87
N LEU A 259 -3.91 -12.09 -26.46
CA LEU A 259 -3.79 -13.28 -27.29
C LEU A 259 -5.09 -14.09 -27.15
N GLU A 260 -6.21 -13.52 -27.60
CA GLU A 260 -7.55 -14.00 -27.26
C GLU A 260 -7.79 -15.49 -27.59
N ASP A 261 -7.05 -16.01 -28.58
CA ASP A 261 -7.17 -17.36 -29.10
C ASP A 261 -6.06 -18.33 -28.61
N THR A 262 -5.11 -17.89 -27.78
CA THR A 262 -3.96 -18.72 -27.36
C THR A 262 -4.13 -19.35 -25.98
N GLY A 263 -5.15 -18.94 -25.21
CA GLY A 263 -5.34 -19.42 -23.85
C GLY A 263 -4.33 -18.84 -22.85
N VAL A 264 -3.71 -17.70 -23.17
CA VAL A 264 -2.82 -16.98 -22.24
C VAL A 264 -3.13 -15.47 -22.26
N GLU A 265 -3.09 -14.85 -21.08
CA GLU A 265 -3.05 -13.40 -20.91
C GLU A 265 -1.73 -13.00 -20.23
N ILE A 266 -1.09 -11.95 -20.73
CA ILE A 266 0.25 -11.53 -20.29
C ILE A 266 0.20 -10.09 -19.81
N PHE A 267 0.60 -9.88 -18.56
CA PHE A 267 0.71 -8.57 -17.94
C PHE A 267 2.17 -8.23 -17.70
N GLU A 268 2.55 -7.00 -17.99
CA GLU A 268 3.71 -6.38 -17.38
C GLU A 268 3.30 -5.86 -16.01
N VAL A 269 3.88 -6.43 -14.96
CA VAL A 269 3.58 -6.10 -13.56
C VAL A 269 4.72 -5.28 -12.99
N SER A 270 4.40 -4.18 -12.30
CA SER A 270 5.39 -3.28 -11.71
C SER A 270 5.08 -2.90 -10.27
N LYS A 271 6.11 -2.85 -9.43
CA LYS A 271 6.08 -2.39 -8.03
C LYS A 271 7.47 -1.90 -7.64
N ASP A 272 7.53 -0.79 -6.90
CA ASP A 272 8.78 -0.18 -6.42
C ASP A 272 9.83 0.10 -7.51
N GLY A 273 9.39 0.34 -8.74
CA GLY A 273 10.26 0.61 -9.89
C GLY A 273 10.82 -0.65 -10.57
N GLU A 274 10.55 -1.84 -10.04
CA GLU A 274 10.87 -3.12 -10.66
C GLU A 274 9.73 -3.60 -11.56
N LYS A 275 10.07 -4.43 -12.56
CA LYS A 275 9.13 -5.00 -13.53
C LYS A 275 9.35 -6.50 -13.71
N GLN A 276 8.26 -7.24 -13.85
CA GLN A 276 8.22 -8.67 -14.22
C GLN A 276 7.05 -8.92 -15.17
N TYR A 277 7.03 -10.09 -15.79
CA TYR A 277 5.90 -10.56 -16.58
C TYR A 277 5.09 -11.58 -15.80
N LEU A 278 3.79 -11.36 -15.74
CA LEU A 278 2.82 -12.29 -15.19
C LEU A 278 2.03 -12.89 -16.35
N SER A 279 2.21 -14.19 -16.56
CA SER A 279 1.44 -14.96 -17.54
C SER A 279 0.34 -15.73 -16.82
N VAL A 280 -0.91 -15.57 -17.25
CA VAL A 280 -2.06 -16.34 -16.76
C VAL A 280 -2.51 -17.28 -17.89
N LEU A 281 -2.43 -18.58 -17.67
CA LEU A 281 -2.63 -19.60 -18.70
C LEU A 281 -3.83 -20.49 -18.37
N ASP A 282 -4.52 -20.94 -19.42
CA ASP A 282 -5.37 -22.11 -19.35
C ASP A 282 -4.49 -23.35 -19.09
N SER A 283 -4.83 -24.10 -18.04
CA SER A 283 -4.12 -25.33 -17.69
C SER A 283 -4.46 -26.50 -18.64
N GLY A 284 -5.52 -26.34 -19.47
CA GLY A 284 -6.10 -27.42 -20.26
C GLY A 284 -7.01 -28.36 -19.45
N GLU A 285 -7.02 -28.23 -18.12
CA GLU A 285 -7.93 -28.94 -17.25
C GLU A 285 -9.15 -28.07 -16.90
N LEU A 286 -10.34 -28.64 -17.07
CA LEU A 286 -11.59 -27.94 -16.77
C LEU A 286 -11.62 -27.48 -15.31
N GLY A 287 -11.65 -26.17 -15.12
CA GLY A 287 -11.78 -25.57 -13.81
C GLY A 287 -10.45 -25.15 -13.17
N ASN A 288 -9.32 -25.33 -13.86
CA ASN A 288 -7.99 -25.00 -13.37
C ASN A 288 -7.33 -23.96 -14.28
N ALA A 289 -6.58 -23.04 -13.68
CA ALA A 289 -5.75 -22.09 -14.41
C ALA A 289 -4.43 -21.87 -13.67
N ILE A 290 -3.42 -21.43 -14.40
CA ILE A 290 -2.07 -21.27 -13.88
C ILE A 290 -1.68 -19.81 -14.02
N TYR A 291 -0.96 -19.27 -13.04
CA TYR A 291 -0.25 -18.02 -13.22
C TYR A 291 1.22 -18.15 -12.83
N VAL A 292 2.09 -17.49 -13.56
CA VAL A 292 3.54 -17.55 -13.36
C VAL A 292 4.16 -16.18 -13.50
N LEU A 293 5.07 -15.84 -12.58
CA LEU A 293 5.97 -14.71 -12.72
C LEU A 293 7.28 -15.13 -13.37
N ALA A 294 7.72 -14.34 -14.34
CA ALA A 294 8.97 -14.58 -15.04
C ALA A 294 9.61 -13.26 -15.55
N PRO A 295 10.93 -13.25 -15.75
CA PRO A 295 11.63 -12.09 -16.32
C PRO A 295 11.33 -11.88 -17.82
N LYS A 296 10.68 -12.84 -18.47
CA LYS A 296 10.22 -12.79 -19.87
C LYS A 296 8.79 -13.31 -19.96
N PRO A 297 7.99 -12.82 -20.91
CA PRO A 297 6.64 -13.31 -21.12
C PRO A 297 6.66 -14.80 -21.49
N ILE A 298 5.86 -15.59 -20.77
CA ILE A 298 5.58 -17.00 -21.12
C ILE A 298 4.29 -17.02 -21.93
N THR A 299 4.35 -17.53 -23.15
CA THR A 299 3.26 -17.39 -24.15
C THR A 299 2.45 -18.66 -24.35
N SER A 300 2.83 -19.77 -23.73
CA SER A 300 2.11 -21.04 -23.82
C SER A 300 2.44 -21.96 -22.65
N LEU A 301 1.59 -22.97 -22.43
CA LEU A 301 1.84 -24.02 -21.43
C LEU A 301 3.07 -24.86 -21.79
N GLU A 302 3.28 -25.13 -23.08
CA GLU A 302 4.45 -25.88 -23.57
C GLU A 302 5.77 -25.12 -23.30
N GLU A 303 5.78 -23.80 -23.47
CA GLU A 303 6.94 -22.97 -23.10
C GLU A 303 7.20 -23.02 -21.59
N LEU A 304 6.15 -22.99 -20.77
CA LEU A 304 6.28 -23.09 -19.32
C LEU A 304 6.92 -24.42 -18.91
N GLU A 305 6.48 -25.53 -19.50
CA GLU A 305 7.00 -26.88 -19.25
C GLU A 305 8.48 -27.05 -19.66
N GLN A 306 8.92 -26.34 -20.69
CA GLN A 306 10.29 -26.44 -21.23
C GLN A 306 11.28 -25.46 -20.59
N SER A 307 10.79 -24.51 -19.79
CA SER A 307 11.59 -23.44 -19.20
C SER A 307 12.24 -23.84 -17.86
N GLU A 308 13.14 -24.83 -17.90
CA GLU A 308 14.04 -25.23 -16.79
C GLU A 308 15.31 -24.38 -16.71
#